data_AF-A0A2D7LY52-F1
#
_entry.id   AF-A0A2D7LY52-F1
#
_cell.length_a   1.000
_cell.length_b   1.000
_cell.length_c   1.000
_cell.angle_alpha   90.00
_cell.angle_beta   90.00
_cell.angle_gamma   90.00
#
_symmetry.space_group_name_H-M   'P 1'
#
loop_
_entity.id
_entity.type
_entity.pdbx_description
1 polymer ?
#
loop_
_entity_poly.entity_id
_entity_poly.type
_entity_poly.pdbx_seq_one_letter_code
_entity_poly.pdbx_strand_id
1 'polypeptide(L)'
;MFKFSAVLQNRVMFQYVKYAVYLALLNNVYLFLGEELEAAAALNVAVTSFASFFQTFSATIDTAAWLILLLCFELETYVLSDRSLRGITGHIIRLIRSVCLLAIAIACWGYFGEFYNLLAVEPLDPSACRELNGDWSIMIDLDRYESLSLSSCLQGDWVLLSNYDRVAAERDLLQGAVWLAVIDFINSVAWILVVVLLEIEVRRVLATMYRTGSTSGAFYRSKMCLYSTLFGAAVYWGFEGTFLDFWDAVLWLFAFFVIEGNVMSWRAETDSVAD
;
A
#
# COMPACT_ATOMS: atom_id res chain seq x y z
N MET A 1 18.47 13.04 21.23
CA MET A 1 18.29 14.34 20.54
C MET A 1 19.34 14.43 19.44
N PHE A 2 19.09 13.78 18.30
CA PHE A 2 20.02 13.75 17.17
C PHE A 2 19.94 15.06 16.39
N LYS A 3 21.09 15.59 15.95
CA LYS A 3 21.23 16.79 15.12
C LYS A 3 20.65 16.56 13.71
N PHE A 4 19.33 16.44 13.59
CA PHE A 4 18.61 16.46 12.31
C PHE A 4 18.39 17.90 11.78
N SER A 5 18.80 18.91 12.55
CA SER A 5 18.54 20.33 12.28
C SER A 5 19.18 20.86 10.99
N ALA A 6 20.30 20.29 10.50
CA ALA A 6 21.03 20.86 9.36
C ALA A 6 20.37 20.55 8.00
N VAL A 7 19.73 19.38 7.86
CA VAL A 7 19.08 18.96 6.61
C VAL A 7 17.76 19.72 6.40
N LEU A 8 16.98 19.96 7.47
CA LEU A 8 15.78 20.80 7.39
C LEU A 8 16.08 22.29 7.14
N GLN A 9 17.28 22.76 7.45
CA GLN A 9 17.64 24.17 7.33
C GLN A 9 18.01 24.56 5.88
N ASN A 10 18.42 23.59 5.05
CA ASN A 10 18.68 23.80 3.63
C ASN A 10 17.46 23.43 2.79
N ARG A 11 16.58 24.43 2.56
CA ARG A 11 15.34 24.29 1.78
C ARG A 11 15.54 23.63 0.41
N VAL A 12 16.69 23.86 -0.23
CA VAL A 12 17.00 23.29 -1.56
C VAL A 12 17.28 21.80 -1.47
N MET A 13 18.12 21.38 -0.53
CA MET A 13 18.42 19.95 -0.31
C MET A 13 17.16 19.17 0.08
N PHE A 14 16.33 19.75 0.95
CA PHE A 14 15.04 19.16 1.31
C PHE A 14 14.12 18.96 0.10
N GLN A 15 14.05 19.95 -0.81
CA GLN A 15 13.25 19.83 -2.02
C GLN A 15 13.75 18.72 -2.96
N TYR A 16 15.07 18.57 -3.11
CA TYR A 16 15.64 17.46 -3.89
C TYR A 16 15.30 16.10 -3.30
N VAL A 17 15.35 15.96 -1.97
CA VAL A 17 14.97 14.70 -1.31
C VAL A 17 13.50 14.36 -1.56
N LYS A 18 12.58 15.33 -1.43
CA LYS A 18 11.16 15.10 -1.75
C LYS A 18 10.97 14.64 -3.19
N TYR A 19 11.57 15.32 -4.15
CA TYR A 19 11.44 14.94 -5.56
C TYR A 19 12.07 13.59 -5.88
N ALA A 20 13.18 13.24 -5.22
CA ALA A 20 13.74 11.90 -5.32
C ALA A 20 12.75 10.83 -4.81
N VAL A 21 12.10 11.07 -3.66
CA VAL A 21 11.05 10.18 -3.15
C VAL A 21 9.88 10.06 -4.12
N TYR A 22 9.41 11.17 -4.70
CA TYR A 22 8.27 11.12 -5.62
C TYR A 22 8.60 10.40 -6.92
N LEU A 23 9.82 10.57 -7.43
CA LEU A 23 10.30 9.82 -8.58
C LEU A 23 10.45 8.33 -8.26
N ALA A 24 10.91 7.99 -7.05
CA ALA A 24 11.01 6.60 -6.62
C ALA A 24 9.62 5.96 -6.48
N LEU A 25 8.65 6.65 -5.86
CA LEU A 25 7.25 6.19 -5.77
C LEU A 25 6.61 6.07 -7.16
N LEU A 26 6.86 7.02 -8.06
CA LEU A 26 6.40 6.92 -9.45
C LEU A 26 6.99 5.69 -10.15
N ASN A 27 8.27 5.41 -9.92
CA ASN A 27 8.90 4.19 -10.42
C ASN A 27 8.26 2.92 -9.84
N ASN A 28 7.94 2.91 -8.54
CA ASN A 28 7.26 1.76 -7.91
C ASN A 28 5.91 1.48 -8.56
N VAL A 29 5.13 2.50 -8.95
CA VAL A 29 3.87 2.30 -9.71
C VAL A 29 4.10 1.48 -11.00
N TYR A 30 5.19 1.72 -11.72
CA TYR A 30 5.52 0.95 -12.92
C TYR A 30 6.03 -0.45 -12.62
N LEU A 31 6.75 -0.62 -11.52
CA LEU A 31 7.26 -1.93 -11.09
C LEU A 31 6.11 -2.85 -10.67
N PHE A 32 5.18 -2.36 -9.84
CA PHE A 32 3.98 -3.10 -9.46
C PHE A 32 3.12 -3.46 -10.68
N LEU A 33 2.96 -2.52 -11.62
CA LEU A 33 2.24 -2.79 -12.85
C LEU A 33 2.90 -3.90 -13.68
N GLY A 34 4.23 -3.97 -13.67
CA GLY A 34 4.98 -5.03 -14.32
C GLY A 34 4.69 -6.40 -13.70
N GLU A 35 4.81 -6.53 -12.39
CA GLU A 35 4.55 -7.79 -11.67
C GLU A 35 3.09 -8.24 -11.84
N GLU A 36 2.12 -7.34 -11.71
CA GLU A 36 0.70 -7.67 -11.87
C GLU A 36 0.35 -8.06 -13.32
N LEU A 37 1.01 -7.47 -14.33
CA LEU A 37 0.82 -7.87 -15.73
C LEU A 37 1.40 -9.26 -16.01
N GLU A 38 2.55 -9.60 -15.42
CA GLU A 38 3.15 -10.93 -15.54
C GLU A 38 2.29 -11.99 -14.85
N ALA A 39 1.82 -11.72 -13.63
CA ALA A 39 0.89 -12.57 -12.89
C ALA A 39 -0.42 -12.79 -13.66
N ALA A 40 -1.05 -11.71 -14.16
CA ALA A 40 -2.29 -11.80 -14.92
C ALA A 40 -2.13 -12.60 -16.23
N ALA A 41 -0.97 -12.48 -16.89
CA ALA A 41 -0.65 -13.26 -18.09
C ALA A 41 -0.46 -14.74 -17.78
N ALA A 42 0.26 -15.06 -16.70
CA ALA A 42 0.49 -16.44 -16.27
C ALA A 42 -0.80 -17.14 -15.82
N LEU A 43 -1.76 -16.38 -15.29
CA LEU A 43 -3.06 -16.86 -14.83
C LEU A 43 -4.15 -16.79 -15.91
N ASN A 44 -3.84 -16.30 -17.11
CA ASN A 44 -4.82 -16.04 -18.19
C ASN A 44 -6.06 -15.26 -17.70
N VAL A 45 -5.87 -14.30 -16.80
CA VAL A 45 -6.98 -13.54 -16.19
C VAL A 45 -7.68 -12.70 -17.26
N ALA A 46 -8.95 -12.98 -17.51
CA ALA A 46 -9.78 -12.17 -18.36
C ALA A 46 -10.36 -10.98 -17.55
N VAL A 47 -9.79 -9.79 -17.73
CA VAL A 47 -10.32 -8.54 -17.17
C VAL A 47 -11.62 -8.17 -17.88
N THR A 48 -12.73 -8.71 -17.38
CA THR A 48 -14.07 -8.58 -18.01
C THR A 48 -14.95 -7.55 -17.32
N SER A 49 -14.58 -7.11 -16.11
CA SER A 49 -15.34 -6.15 -15.31
C SER A 49 -14.44 -5.13 -14.61
N PHE A 50 -15.04 -4.03 -14.14
CA PHE A 50 -14.34 -3.08 -13.28
C PHE A 50 -13.85 -3.73 -11.99
N ALA A 51 -14.65 -4.62 -11.37
CA ALA A 51 -14.25 -5.30 -10.14
C ALA A 51 -13.00 -6.16 -10.36
N SER A 52 -12.96 -6.96 -11.44
CA SER A 52 -11.78 -7.76 -11.78
C SER A 52 -10.56 -6.90 -12.09
N PHE A 53 -10.73 -5.73 -12.72
CA PHE A 53 -9.62 -4.81 -12.99
C PHE A 53 -8.99 -4.30 -11.68
N PHE A 54 -9.82 -3.80 -10.77
CA PHE A 54 -9.34 -3.27 -9.50
C PHE A 54 -8.74 -4.33 -8.58
N GLN A 55 -9.24 -5.56 -8.66
CA GLN A 55 -8.70 -6.69 -7.90
C GLN A 55 -7.36 -7.17 -8.49
N THR A 56 -7.22 -7.22 -9.82
CA THR A 56 -5.99 -7.69 -10.49
C THR A 56 -4.85 -6.68 -10.38
N PHE A 57 -5.17 -5.38 -10.38
CA PHE A 57 -4.17 -4.30 -10.34
C PHE A 57 -4.19 -3.54 -9.01
N SER A 58 -4.44 -4.25 -7.91
CA SER A 58 -4.69 -3.63 -6.61
C SER A 58 -3.48 -2.86 -6.08
N ALA A 59 -2.26 -3.41 -6.20
CA ALA A 59 -1.02 -2.78 -5.72
C ALA A 59 -0.65 -1.56 -6.57
N THR A 60 -0.78 -1.66 -7.89
CA THR A 60 -0.56 -0.51 -8.79
C THR A 60 -1.52 0.63 -8.48
N ILE A 61 -2.81 0.32 -8.34
CA ILE A 61 -3.85 1.32 -8.09
C ILE A 61 -3.67 1.98 -6.72
N ASP A 62 -3.32 1.20 -5.69
CA ASP A 62 -3.07 1.72 -4.33
C ASP A 62 -1.90 2.72 -4.34
N THR A 63 -0.73 2.28 -4.80
CA THR A 63 0.50 3.10 -4.83
C THR A 63 0.31 4.36 -5.70
N ALA A 64 -0.36 4.24 -6.84
CA ALA A 64 -0.67 5.38 -7.69
C ALA A 64 -1.65 6.36 -7.02
N ALA A 65 -2.69 5.86 -6.35
CA ALA A 65 -3.66 6.70 -5.66
C ALA A 65 -3.02 7.46 -4.50
N TRP A 66 -2.17 6.81 -3.71
CA TRP A 66 -1.39 7.46 -2.66
C TRP A 66 -0.44 8.53 -3.22
N LEU A 67 0.26 8.25 -4.31
CA LEU A 67 1.15 9.24 -4.94
C LEU A 67 0.38 10.46 -5.44
N ILE A 68 -0.80 10.26 -6.04
CA ILE A 68 -1.65 11.37 -6.48
C ILE A 68 -2.15 12.18 -5.28
N LEU A 69 -2.53 11.55 -4.17
CA LEU A 69 -2.90 12.25 -2.92
C LEU A 69 -1.75 13.10 -2.38
N LEU A 70 -0.53 12.55 -2.40
CA LEU A 70 0.69 13.22 -1.98
C LEU A 70 0.98 14.46 -2.84
N LEU A 71 0.89 14.32 -4.16
CA LEU A 71 1.07 15.43 -5.10
C LEU A 71 -0.01 16.49 -4.92
N CYS A 72 -1.28 16.09 -4.75
CA CYS A 72 -2.38 17.01 -4.46
C CYS A 72 -2.16 17.78 -3.15
N PHE A 73 -1.65 17.11 -2.10
CA PHE A 73 -1.29 17.76 -0.85
C PHE A 73 -0.16 18.79 -1.03
N GLU A 74 0.90 18.49 -1.80
CA GLU A 74 1.94 19.47 -2.08
C GLU A 74 1.44 20.65 -2.93
N LEU A 75 0.55 20.39 -3.89
CA LEU A 75 -0.07 21.46 -4.68
C LEU A 75 -0.88 22.41 -3.78
N GLU A 76 -1.66 21.88 -2.85
CA GLU A 76 -2.45 22.68 -1.91
C GLU A 76 -1.60 23.48 -0.92
N THR A 77 -0.49 22.91 -0.44
CA THR A 77 0.29 23.50 0.66
C THR A 77 1.45 24.38 0.20
N TYR A 78 2.01 24.15 -0.98
CA TYR A 78 3.24 24.81 -1.44
C TYR A 78 3.09 25.57 -2.77
N VAL A 79 2.30 25.07 -3.72
CA VAL A 79 2.30 25.60 -5.09
C VAL A 79 1.14 26.57 -5.35
N LEU A 80 -0.06 26.23 -4.88
CA LEU A 80 -1.27 26.99 -5.18
C LEU A 80 -1.54 28.08 -4.15
N SER A 81 -2.04 29.21 -4.62
CA SER A 81 -2.51 30.29 -3.74
C SER A 81 -3.95 30.05 -3.29
N ASP A 82 -4.31 30.56 -2.11
CA ASP A 82 -5.66 30.47 -1.52
C ASP A 82 -6.78 30.90 -2.48
N ARG A 83 -6.51 31.86 -3.37
CA ARG A 83 -7.48 32.33 -4.36
C ARG A 83 -7.81 31.25 -5.39
N SER A 84 -6.81 30.48 -5.81
CA SER A 84 -6.99 29.36 -6.77
C SER A 84 -7.77 28.20 -6.13
N LEU A 85 -7.50 27.92 -4.85
CA LEU A 85 -8.16 26.85 -4.08
C LEU A 85 -9.65 27.11 -3.79
N ARG A 86 -10.10 28.36 -3.82
CA ARG A 86 -11.53 28.73 -3.71
C ARG A 86 -12.30 28.61 -5.02
N GLY A 87 -11.61 28.46 -6.15
CA GLY A 87 -12.21 28.36 -7.49
C GLY A 87 -12.38 26.92 -7.98
N ILE A 88 -12.51 26.77 -9.30
CA ILE A 88 -12.67 25.48 -9.99
C ILE A 88 -11.51 24.54 -9.68
N THR A 89 -10.27 25.06 -9.64
CA THR A 89 -9.07 24.28 -9.32
C THR A 89 -9.20 23.54 -7.99
N GLY A 90 -9.68 24.21 -6.93
CA GLY A 90 -9.90 23.56 -5.64
C GLY A 90 -11.00 22.51 -5.65
N HIS A 91 -12.06 22.69 -6.47
CA HIS A 91 -13.08 21.65 -6.64
C HIS A 91 -12.52 20.41 -7.35
N ILE A 92 -11.67 20.60 -8.36
CA ILE A 92 -10.99 19.51 -9.07
C ILE A 92 -10.08 18.74 -8.11
N ILE A 93 -9.25 19.43 -7.31
CA ILE A 93 -8.36 18.77 -6.36
C ILE A 93 -9.15 17.96 -5.33
N ARG A 94 -10.23 18.52 -4.77
CA ARG A 94 -11.11 17.78 -3.84
C ARG A 94 -11.71 16.54 -4.49
N LEU A 95 -12.18 16.64 -5.74
CA LEU A 95 -12.71 15.51 -6.49
C LEU A 95 -11.65 14.42 -6.71
N ILE A 96 -10.45 14.79 -7.16
CA ILE A 96 -9.34 13.86 -7.37
C ILE A 96 -9.02 13.15 -6.06
N ARG A 97 -8.92 13.89 -4.94
CA ARG A 97 -8.68 13.29 -3.62
C ARG A 97 -9.75 12.29 -3.23
N SER A 98 -11.03 12.61 -3.44
CA SER A 98 -12.12 11.68 -3.17
C SER A 98 -12.05 10.42 -4.03
N VAL A 99 -11.68 10.54 -5.31
CA VAL A 99 -11.48 9.38 -6.20
C VAL A 99 -10.30 8.53 -5.74
N CYS A 100 -9.17 9.13 -5.36
CA CYS A 100 -8.01 8.39 -4.85
C CYS A 100 -8.33 7.65 -3.55
N LEU A 101 -9.03 8.29 -2.60
CA LEU A 101 -9.44 7.63 -1.36
C LEU A 101 -10.40 6.46 -1.61
N LEU A 102 -11.30 6.59 -2.60
CA LEU A 102 -12.14 5.48 -3.02
C LEU A 102 -11.31 4.36 -3.66
N ALA A 103 -10.33 4.69 -4.51
CA ALA A 103 -9.44 3.72 -5.13
C ALA A 103 -8.62 2.93 -4.08
N ILE A 104 -8.09 3.60 -3.06
CA ILE A 104 -7.38 2.98 -1.93
C ILE A 104 -8.30 2.01 -1.17
N ALA A 105 -9.55 2.41 -0.91
CA ALA A 105 -10.51 1.54 -0.24
C ALA A 105 -10.86 0.29 -1.09
N ILE A 106 -10.94 0.45 -2.41
CA ILE A 106 -11.16 -0.66 -3.34
C ILE A 106 -9.91 -1.55 -3.44
N ALA A 107 -8.70 -0.99 -3.45
CA ALA A 107 -7.46 -1.76 -3.44
C ALA A 107 -7.30 -2.58 -2.16
N CYS A 108 -7.67 -2.01 -1.00
CA CYS A 108 -7.77 -2.74 0.27
C CYS A 108 -8.72 -3.95 0.18
N TRP A 109 -9.83 -3.81 -0.55
CA TRP A 109 -10.70 -4.95 -0.86
C TRP A 109 -10.05 -5.96 -1.80
N GLY A 110 -9.19 -5.52 -2.73
CA GLY A 110 -8.35 -6.36 -3.58
C GLY A 110 -7.44 -7.28 -2.75
N TYR A 111 -6.65 -6.71 -1.83
CA TYR A 111 -5.77 -7.48 -0.93
C TYR A 111 -6.55 -8.49 -0.06
N PHE A 112 -7.75 -8.11 0.41
CA PHE A 112 -8.62 -9.05 1.11
C PHE A 112 -9.08 -10.20 0.20
N GLY A 113 -9.46 -9.88 -1.04
CA GLY A 113 -9.89 -10.86 -2.04
C GLY A 113 -8.79 -11.87 -2.38
N GLU A 114 -7.55 -11.39 -2.54
CA GLU A 114 -6.37 -12.23 -2.73
C GLU A 114 -6.14 -13.18 -1.56
N PHE A 115 -6.05 -12.65 -0.33
CA PHE A 115 -5.93 -13.46 0.88
C PHE A 115 -7.05 -14.52 0.96
N TYR A 116 -8.30 -14.12 0.72
CA TYR A 116 -9.45 -15.03 0.74
C TYR A 116 -9.34 -16.12 -0.32
N ASN A 117 -8.87 -15.80 -1.52
CA ASN A 117 -8.76 -16.76 -2.62
C ASN A 117 -7.69 -17.82 -2.35
N LEU A 118 -6.60 -17.47 -1.68
CA LEU A 118 -5.54 -18.43 -1.30
C LEU A 118 -5.97 -19.44 -0.23
N LEU A 119 -7.00 -19.10 0.57
CA LEU A 119 -7.55 -20.03 1.57
C LEU A 119 -8.43 -21.12 0.96
N ALA A 120 -8.89 -20.95 -0.29
CA ALA A 120 -9.75 -21.89 -0.97
C ALA A 120 -8.91 -22.97 -1.67
N VAL A 121 -8.62 -24.06 -0.94
CA VAL A 121 -7.78 -25.17 -1.43
C VAL A 121 -8.49 -26.52 -1.46
N GLU A 122 -8.20 -27.28 -2.51
CA GLU A 122 -8.60 -28.67 -2.69
C GLU A 122 -7.39 -29.61 -2.79
N PRO A 123 -7.45 -30.83 -2.24
CA PRO A 123 -6.34 -31.77 -2.33
C PRO A 123 -6.15 -32.28 -3.76
N LEU A 124 -4.92 -32.26 -4.25
CA LEU A 124 -4.57 -32.89 -5.54
C LEU A 124 -4.12 -34.34 -5.30
N ASP A 125 -4.76 -35.30 -5.97
CA ASP A 125 -4.27 -36.68 -5.99
C ASP A 125 -3.01 -36.77 -6.88
N PRO A 126 -1.89 -37.33 -6.38
CA PRO A 126 -0.68 -37.56 -7.19
C PRO A 126 -0.93 -38.36 -8.48
N SER A 127 -2.00 -39.17 -8.53
CA SER A 127 -2.37 -39.90 -9.75
C SER A 127 -2.90 -38.98 -10.86
N ALA A 128 -3.56 -37.88 -10.49
CA ALA A 128 -4.12 -36.85 -11.37
C ALA A 128 -3.07 -35.89 -11.94
N CYS A 129 -1.87 -35.81 -11.35
CA CYS A 129 -0.73 -35.04 -11.90
C CYS A 129 -0.38 -35.40 -13.35
N ARG A 130 -0.67 -36.64 -13.79
CA ARG A 130 -0.46 -37.06 -15.19
C ARG A 130 -1.47 -36.49 -16.18
N GLU A 131 -2.62 -36.02 -15.68
CA GLU A 131 -3.70 -35.42 -16.47
C GLU A 131 -3.59 -33.90 -16.53
N LEU A 132 -2.82 -33.30 -15.61
CA LEU A 132 -2.47 -31.88 -15.66
C LEU A 132 -1.54 -31.63 -16.86
N ASN A 133 -2.01 -30.82 -17.79
CA ASN A 133 -1.31 -30.45 -19.00
C ASN A 133 -0.53 -29.13 -18.82
N GLY A 134 0.21 -28.71 -19.85
CA GLY A 134 1.06 -27.50 -19.81
C GLY A 134 0.33 -26.16 -19.73
N ASP A 135 -1.01 -26.14 -19.60
CA ASP A 135 -1.76 -24.91 -19.39
C ASP A 135 -2.00 -24.62 -17.89
N TRP A 136 -1.54 -25.50 -16.99
CA TRP A 136 -1.61 -25.29 -15.55
C TRP A 136 -0.42 -24.46 -15.08
N SER A 137 -0.70 -23.54 -14.17
CA SER A 137 0.31 -22.70 -13.54
C SER A 137 0.59 -23.19 -12.12
N ILE A 138 1.86 -23.15 -11.72
CA ILE A 138 2.28 -23.39 -10.35
C ILE A 138 2.61 -22.06 -9.67
N MET A 139 2.14 -21.90 -8.45
CA MET A 139 2.49 -20.77 -7.60
C MET A 139 3.84 -21.02 -6.94
N ILE A 140 4.81 -20.15 -7.21
CA ILE A 140 6.14 -20.19 -6.57
C ILE A 140 6.27 -19.12 -5.48
N ASP A 141 5.47 -18.06 -5.57
CA ASP A 141 5.35 -16.96 -4.61
C ASP A 141 3.96 -16.31 -4.76
N LEU A 142 3.59 -15.36 -3.88
CA LEU A 142 2.25 -14.73 -3.84
C LEU A 142 1.78 -14.21 -5.23
N ASP A 143 2.67 -13.54 -5.96
CA ASP A 143 2.39 -12.95 -7.29
C ASP A 143 3.19 -13.60 -8.43
N ARG A 144 3.87 -14.72 -8.17
CA ARG A 144 4.74 -15.35 -9.17
C ARG A 144 4.30 -16.75 -9.50
N TYR A 145 4.10 -16.96 -10.79
CA TYR A 145 3.55 -18.18 -11.35
C TYR A 145 4.45 -18.68 -12.48
N GLU A 146 4.71 -19.99 -12.50
CA GLU A 146 5.45 -20.67 -13.56
C GLU A 146 4.59 -21.78 -14.19
N SER A 147 4.98 -22.28 -15.36
CA SER A 147 4.27 -23.40 -15.99
C SER A 147 4.53 -24.71 -15.23
N LEU A 148 3.48 -25.50 -14.98
CA LEU A 148 3.61 -26.80 -14.32
C LEU A 148 4.45 -27.78 -15.15
N SER A 149 5.50 -28.34 -14.53
CA SER A 149 6.28 -29.44 -15.10
C SER A 149 5.87 -30.78 -14.48
N LEU A 150 5.83 -31.83 -15.32
CA LEU A 150 5.42 -33.18 -14.92
C LEU A 150 6.35 -33.80 -13.86
N SER A 151 7.64 -33.43 -13.89
CA SER A 151 8.62 -33.84 -12.88
C SER A 151 8.42 -33.17 -11.52
N SER A 152 8.00 -31.90 -11.50
CA SER A 152 7.73 -31.16 -10.26
C SER A 152 6.46 -31.67 -9.56
N CYS A 153 5.42 -32.00 -10.34
CA CYS A 153 4.14 -32.47 -9.79
C CYS A 153 4.26 -33.79 -9.01
N LEU A 154 5.09 -34.73 -9.50
CA LEU A 154 5.23 -36.06 -8.90
C LEU A 154 6.08 -36.10 -7.62
N GLN A 155 6.80 -35.02 -7.30
CA GLN A 155 7.76 -34.97 -6.18
C GLN A 155 7.29 -34.14 -4.98
N GLY A 156 6.19 -33.39 -5.11
CA GLY A 156 5.69 -32.47 -4.08
C GLY A 156 4.32 -32.84 -3.50
N ASP A 157 3.97 -32.20 -2.39
CA ASP A 157 2.60 -32.23 -1.82
C ASP A 157 1.82 -31.01 -2.33
N TRP A 158 1.02 -31.25 -3.35
CA TRP A 158 0.34 -30.21 -4.12
C TRP A 158 -1.13 -30.06 -3.72
N VAL A 159 -1.61 -28.83 -3.80
CA VAL A 159 -3.02 -28.48 -3.64
C VAL A 159 -3.47 -27.63 -4.81
N LEU A 160 -4.75 -27.74 -5.15
CA LEU A 160 -5.40 -26.91 -6.17
C LEU A 160 -6.03 -25.69 -5.50
N LEU A 161 -5.87 -24.52 -6.11
CA LEU A 161 -6.52 -23.29 -5.66
C LEU A 161 -7.89 -23.17 -6.34
N SER A 162 -8.98 -23.47 -5.63
CA SER A 162 -10.33 -23.57 -6.22
C SER A 162 -10.88 -22.25 -6.76
N ASN A 163 -10.39 -21.12 -6.23
CA ASN A 163 -10.79 -19.78 -6.69
C ASN A 163 -9.92 -19.24 -7.84
N TYR A 164 -8.87 -19.97 -8.24
CA TYR A 164 -8.02 -19.62 -9.37
C TYR A 164 -8.25 -20.61 -10.51
N ASP A 165 -8.19 -20.13 -11.75
CA ASP A 165 -8.33 -21.02 -12.91
C ASP A 165 -7.00 -21.74 -13.17
N ARG A 166 -6.99 -23.06 -12.97
CA ARG A 166 -5.88 -23.95 -13.30
C ARG A 166 -4.57 -23.63 -12.59
N VAL A 167 -4.64 -23.34 -11.29
CA VAL A 167 -3.45 -23.09 -10.45
C VAL A 167 -3.27 -24.17 -9.40
N ALA A 168 -2.04 -24.66 -9.27
CA ALA A 168 -1.59 -25.53 -8.20
C ALA A 168 -0.52 -24.85 -7.35
N ALA A 169 -0.46 -25.17 -6.06
CA ALA A 169 0.56 -24.68 -5.15
C ALA A 169 1.11 -25.83 -4.29
N GLU A 170 2.40 -25.77 -3.99
CA GLU A 170 2.99 -26.63 -2.96
C GLU A 170 2.58 -26.10 -1.57
N ARG A 171 2.27 -26.98 -0.61
CA ARG A 171 1.74 -26.56 0.70
C ARG A 171 2.65 -25.57 1.44
N ASP A 172 3.95 -25.80 1.41
CA ASP A 172 4.92 -24.96 2.11
C ASP A 172 4.97 -23.54 1.50
N LEU A 173 4.96 -23.45 0.16
CA LEU A 173 4.93 -22.18 -0.56
C LEU A 173 3.59 -21.46 -0.40
N LEU A 174 2.48 -22.21 -0.41
CA LEU A 174 1.15 -21.66 -0.16
C LEU A 174 1.06 -21.02 1.23
N GLN A 175 1.63 -21.66 2.25
CA GLN A 175 1.62 -21.07 3.58
C GLN A 175 2.38 -19.73 3.60
N GLY A 176 3.52 -19.63 2.91
CA GLY A 176 4.26 -18.38 2.74
C GLY A 176 3.42 -17.29 2.05
N ALA A 177 2.80 -17.63 0.91
CA ALA A 177 1.95 -16.73 0.14
C ALA A 177 0.74 -16.22 0.96
N VAL A 178 0.06 -17.11 1.72
CA VAL A 178 -1.06 -16.72 2.60
C VAL A 178 -0.61 -15.72 3.66
N TRP A 179 0.60 -15.90 4.22
CA TRP A 179 1.15 -14.94 5.18
C TRP A 179 1.54 -13.61 4.55
N LEU A 180 2.07 -13.60 3.33
CA LEU A 180 2.33 -12.36 2.60
C LEU A 180 1.01 -11.62 2.33
N ALA A 181 0.00 -12.29 1.80
CA ALA A 181 -1.29 -11.69 1.45
C ALA A 181 -2.02 -11.10 2.68
N VAL A 182 -1.97 -11.77 3.83
CA VAL A 182 -2.58 -11.22 5.05
C VAL A 182 -1.81 -10.01 5.56
N ILE A 183 -0.49 -9.96 5.38
CA ILE A 183 0.35 -8.81 5.75
C ILE A 183 0.03 -7.63 4.84
N ASP A 184 -0.15 -7.83 3.54
CA ASP A 184 -0.56 -6.79 2.59
C ASP A 184 -1.92 -6.19 2.96
N PHE A 185 -2.89 -7.07 3.28
CA PHE A 185 -4.19 -6.65 3.76
C PHE A 185 -4.11 -5.84 5.05
N ILE A 186 -3.40 -6.35 6.08
CA ILE A 186 -3.21 -5.66 7.37
C ILE A 186 -2.52 -4.31 7.17
N ASN A 187 -1.51 -4.25 6.31
CA ASN A 187 -0.77 -3.03 6.00
C ASN A 187 -1.69 -1.97 5.38
N SER A 188 -2.49 -2.34 4.37
CA SER A 188 -3.44 -1.38 3.74
C SER A 188 -4.46 -0.85 4.75
N VAL A 189 -4.99 -1.72 5.62
CA VAL A 189 -5.91 -1.32 6.70
C VAL A 189 -5.22 -0.38 7.68
N ALA A 190 -3.98 -0.65 8.08
CA ALA A 190 -3.22 0.20 8.98
C ALA A 190 -2.99 1.60 8.39
N TRP A 191 -2.67 1.71 7.10
CA TRP A 191 -2.53 3.00 6.41
C TRP A 191 -3.84 3.80 6.35
N ILE A 192 -4.96 3.15 6.03
CA ILE A 192 -6.28 3.79 6.06
C ILE A 192 -6.59 4.31 7.47
N LEU A 193 -6.31 3.50 8.51
CA LEU A 193 -6.49 3.91 9.90
C LEU A 193 -5.57 5.08 10.29
N VAL A 194 -4.34 5.15 9.79
CA VAL A 194 -3.44 6.29 9.99
C VAL A 194 -4.07 7.56 9.42
N VAL A 195 -4.60 7.53 8.19
CA VAL A 195 -5.25 8.70 7.59
C VAL A 195 -6.51 9.10 8.37
N VAL A 196 -7.36 8.15 8.74
CA VAL A 196 -8.55 8.43 9.57
C VAL A 196 -8.14 9.06 10.89
N LEU A 197 -7.08 8.55 11.54
CA LEU A 197 -6.59 9.08 12.79
C LEU A 197 -6.05 10.52 12.64
N LEU A 198 -5.32 10.80 11.57
CA LEU A 198 -4.82 12.14 11.23
C LEU A 198 -5.98 13.11 10.94
N GLU A 199 -7.00 12.69 10.19
CA GLU A 199 -8.19 13.52 9.93
C GLU A 199 -8.95 13.86 11.22
N ILE A 200 -9.15 12.87 12.09
CA ILE A 200 -9.80 13.10 13.39
C ILE A 200 -8.99 14.10 14.20
N GLU A 201 -7.66 13.96 14.22
CA GLU A 201 -6.78 14.86 14.93
C GLU A 201 -6.87 16.30 14.42
N VAL A 202 -6.81 16.51 13.10
CA VAL A 202 -6.95 17.83 12.47
C VAL A 202 -8.32 18.44 12.79
N ARG A 203 -9.41 17.69 12.66
CA ARG A 203 -10.76 18.17 12.97
C ARG A 203 -10.93 18.53 14.45
N ARG A 204 -10.34 17.73 15.35
CA ARG A 204 -10.36 18.01 16.79
C ARG A 204 -9.55 19.26 17.11
N VAL A 205 -8.36 19.44 16.56
CA VAL A 205 -7.54 20.66 16.77
C VAL A 205 -8.32 21.90 16.32
N LEU A 206 -8.95 21.87 15.14
CA LEU A 206 -9.79 22.96 14.65
C LEU A 206 -11.01 23.21 15.55
N ALA A 207 -11.67 22.16 16.05
CA ALA A 207 -12.81 22.29 16.96
C ALA A 207 -12.42 22.74 18.38
N THR A 208 -11.18 22.46 18.80
CA THR A 208 -10.69 22.63 20.17
C THR A 208 -9.82 23.88 20.34
N MET A 209 -9.66 24.72 19.29
CA MET A 209 -9.09 26.08 19.40
C MET A 209 -9.76 26.95 20.49
N TYR A 210 -10.88 26.52 21.08
CA TYR A 210 -11.54 27.17 22.22
C TYR A 210 -11.37 26.51 23.60
N ARG A 211 -10.75 25.32 23.73
CA ARG A 211 -10.56 24.65 25.02
C ARG A 211 -9.29 23.80 25.06
N THR A 212 -8.19 24.39 25.53
CA THR A 212 -6.99 23.68 25.99
C THR A 212 -7.37 22.52 26.93
N GLY A 213 -7.21 21.28 26.47
CA GLY A 213 -7.55 20.09 27.25
C GLY A 213 -7.08 18.79 26.60
N SER A 214 -6.01 18.22 27.16
CA SER A 214 -5.32 16.97 26.80
C SER A 214 -6.19 15.87 26.15
N THR A 215 -6.01 15.67 24.84
CA THR A 215 -6.39 14.44 24.12
C THR A 215 -5.15 13.69 23.61
N SER A 216 -4.04 13.78 24.34
CA SER A 216 -2.72 13.37 23.79
C SER A 216 -2.41 11.87 23.96
N GLY A 217 -2.74 11.26 25.10
CA GLY A 217 -2.24 9.91 25.42
C GLY A 217 -2.84 8.76 24.60
N ALA A 218 -4.15 8.79 24.33
CA ALA A 218 -4.80 7.72 23.57
C ALA A 218 -4.43 7.75 22.08
N PHE A 219 -4.44 8.93 21.46
CA PHE A 219 -4.05 9.13 20.06
C PHE A 219 -2.59 8.74 19.82
N TYR A 220 -1.70 9.15 20.72
CA TYR A 220 -0.29 8.78 20.65
C TYR A 220 -0.10 7.26 20.70
N ARG A 221 -0.79 6.55 21.60
CA ARG A 221 -0.74 5.08 21.67
C ARG A 221 -1.26 4.42 20.40
N SER A 222 -2.36 4.92 19.84
CA SER A 222 -2.91 4.42 18.58
C SER A 222 -1.95 4.63 17.42
N LYS A 223 -1.33 5.81 17.29
CA LYS A 223 -0.28 6.06 16.28
C LYS A 223 0.90 5.12 16.43
N MET A 224 1.41 4.96 17.65
CA MET A 224 2.52 4.04 17.92
C MET A 224 2.18 2.60 17.53
N CYS A 225 0.96 2.15 17.84
CA CYS A 225 0.49 0.82 17.43
C CYS A 225 0.47 0.68 15.89
N LEU A 226 -0.17 1.62 15.19
CA LEU A 226 -0.27 1.59 13.73
C LEU A 226 1.11 1.63 13.05
N TYR A 227 1.98 2.57 13.43
CA TYR A 227 3.32 2.65 12.86
C TYR A 227 4.20 1.44 13.24
N SER A 228 3.97 0.81 14.38
CA SER A 228 4.64 -0.46 14.72
C SER A 228 4.17 -1.60 13.83
N THR A 229 2.87 -1.67 13.51
CA THR A 229 2.32 -2.63 12.54
C THR A 229 2.92 -2.41 11.15
N LEU A 230 2.94 -1.17 10.67
CA LEU A 230 3.52 -0.81 9.37
C LEU A 230 5.02 -1.15 9.30
N PHE A 231 5.77 -0.84 10.36
CA PHE A 231 7.18 -1.21 10.44
C PHE A 231 7.36 -2.73 10.51
N GLY A 232 6.49 -3.44 11.22
CA GLY A 232 6.48 -4.90 11.27
C GLY A 232 6.25 -5.53 9.89
N ALA A 233 5.31 -5.00 9.11
CA ALA A 233 5.07 -5.41 7.73
C ALA A 233 6.31 -5.16 6.85
N ALA A 234 6.92 -3.98 6.95
CA ALA A 234 8.18 -3.67 6.25
C ALA A 234 9.28 -4.67 6.57
N VAL A 235 9.49 -4.99 7.86
CA VAL A 235 10.48 -6.00 8.27
C VAL A 235 10.13 -7.38 7.71
N TYR A 236 8.85 -7.77 7.71
CA TYR A 236 8.41 -9.05 7.18
C TYR A 236 8.70 -9.20 5.69
N TRP A 237 8.34 -8.23 4.85
CA TRP A 237 8.68 -8.25 3.42
C TRP A 237 10.20 -8.28 3.18
N GLY A 238 11.00 -7.66 4.05
CA GLY A 238 12.45 -7.72 3.97
C GLY A 238 13.05 -9.13 4.15
N PHE A 239 12.31 -10.07 4.75
CA PHE A 239 12.72 -11.46 4.93
C PHE A 239 12.01 -12.42 3.99
N GLU A 240 10.69 -12.29 3.84
CA GLU A 240 9.85 -13.27 3.14
C GLU A 240 9.26 -12.73 1.84
N GLY A 241 9.20 -11.41 1.66
CA GLY A 241 8.57 -10.77 0.50
C GLY A 241 9.54 -10.35 -0.58
N THR A 242 9.03 -9.60 -1.56
CA THR A 242 9.87 -9.05 -2.61
C THR A 242 10.65 -7.83 -2.11
N PHE A 243 11.78 -7.54 -2.76
CA PHE A 243 12.50 -6.29 -2.48
C PHE A 243 11.64 -5.05 -2.77
N LEU A 244 10.71 -5.14 -3.74
CA LEU A 244 9.85 -4.03 -4.12
C LEU A 244 8.92 -3.65 -2.96
N ASP A 245 8.27 -4.62 -2.32
CA ASP A 245 7.34 -4.39 -1.20
C ASP A 245 8.06 -3.75 -0.01
N PHE A 246 9.23 -4.29 0.35
CA PHE A 246 10.07 -3.73 1.40
C PHE A 246 10.48 -2.29 1.09
N TRP A 247 10.96 -2.04 -0.14
CA TRP A 247 11.42 -0.74 -0.57
C TRP A 247 10.29 0.30 -0.59
N ASP A 248 9.11 -0.08 -1.10
CA ASP A 248 7.93 0.75 -1.13
C ASP A 248 7.46 1.13 0.29
N ALA A 249 7.40 0.16 1.20
CA ALA A 249 7.05 0.39 2.60
C ALA A 249 8.00 1.38 3.30
N VAL A 250 9.31 1.24 3.07
CA VAL A 250 10.31 2.17 3.60
C VAL A 250 10.12 3.58 3.03
N LEU A 251 9.85 3.71 1.73
CA LEU A 251 9.58 5.00 1.10
C LEU A 251 8.32 5.66 1.66
N TRP A 252 7.23 4.91 1.86
CA TRP A 252 6.00 5.46 2.43
C TRP A 252 6.16 5.88 3.88
N LEU A 253 6.80 5.06 4.71
CA LEU A 253 7.12 5.44 6.10
C LEU A 253 7.98 6.71 6.14
N PHE A 254 8.97 6.82 5.25
CA PHE A 254 9.79 8.02 5.13
C PHE A 254 8.99 9.24 4.64
N ALA A 255 8.15 9.07 3.60
CA ALA A 255 7.33 10.14 3.05
C ALA A 255 6.36 10.69 4.09
N PHE A 256 5.63 9.83 4.79
CA PHE A 256 4.71 10.24 5.86
C PHE A 256 5.43 10.88 7.04
N PHE A 257 6.60 10.37 7.43
CA PHE A 257 7.42 11.01 8.46
C PHE A 257 7.80 12.45 8.08
N VAL A 258 8.22 12.66 6.82
CA VAL A 258 8.57 13.99 6.31
C VAL A 258 7.35 14.93 6.27
N ILE A 259 6.18 14.44 5.87
CA ILE A 259 4.93 15.23 5.82
C ILE A 259 4.44 15.57 7.23
N GLU A 260 4.40 14.59 8.14
CA GLU A 260 3.93 14.78 9.51
C GLU A 260 4.84 15.74 10.28
N GLY A 261 6.15 15.69 10.04
CA GLY A 261 7.13 16.66 10.56
C GLY A 261 6.80 18.11 10.18
N ASN A 262 6.39 18.34 8.92
CA ASN A 262 5.98 19.68 8.46
C ASN A 262 4.70 20.15 9.17
N VAL A 263 3.70 19.28 9.35
CA VAL A 263 2.44 19.62 10.06
C VAL A 263 2.69 19.97 11.53
N MET A 264 3.60 19.27 12.21
CA MET A 264 3.94 19.56 13.61
C MET A 264 4.66 20.91 13.78
N SER A 265 5.52 21.29 12.84
CA SER A 265 6.18 22.60 12.85
C SER A 265 5.19 23.76 12.68
N TRP A 266 4.19 23.60 11.82
CA TRP A 266 3.12 24.59 11.61
C TRP A 266 2.28 24.82 12.88
N ARG A 267 1.99 23.76 13.65
CA ARG A 267 1.27 23.87 14.94
C ARG A 267 2.05 24.69 15.96
N ALA A 268 3.35 24.47 16.06
CA ALA A 268 4.21 25.21 16.98
C ALA A 268 4.27 26.71 16.62
N GLU A 269 4.25 27.05 15.33
CA GLU A 269 4.19 28.43 14.86
C GLU A 269 2.81 29.07 15.18
N THR A 270 1.70 28.38 14.94
CA THR A 270 0.36 28.91 15.25
C THR A 270 0.12 29.10 16.76
N ASP A 271 0.64 28.21 17.60
CA ASP A 271 0.55 28.34 19.06
C ASP A 271 1.40 29.52 19.56
N SER A 272 2.56 29.79 18.93
CA SER A 272 3.43 30.92 19.30
C SER A 272 2.94 32.31 18.90
N VAL A 273 2.00 32.39 17.95
CA VAL A 273 1.37 33.64 17.48
C VAL A 273 0.07 33.93 18.26
N ALA A 274 -0.45 32.94 18.98
CA ALA A 274 -1.64 33.05 19.82
C ALA A 274 -1.35 33.48 21.27
N ASP A 275 -0.07 33.49 21.68
CA ASP A 275 0.47 34.07 22.93
C ASP A 275 1.02 35.49 22.71
#